data_AF-C4K669-F1
#
_entry.id   AF-C4K669-F1
#
_cell.length_a   1.000
_cell.length_b   1.000
_cell.length_c   1.000
_cell.angle_alpha   90.00
_cell.angle_beta   90.00
_cell.angle_gamma   90.00
#
_symmetry.space_group_name_H-M   'P 1'
#
loop_
_entity.id
_entity.type
_entity.pdbx_description
1 polymer ?
#
loop_
_entity_poly.entity_id
_entity_poly.type
_entity_poly.pdbx_seq_one_letter_code
_entity_poly.pdbx_strand_id
1 'polypeptide(L)' 'MFNQISRRGKSVYIGAELRDRLDKMVLDVGHYAGRPVTVSEFVRYLIEKSGNDAQKRLKKILGTEKERKQFSTE' A
#
# COMPACT_ATOMS: atom_id res chain seq x y z
N MET A 1 -21.86 -0.53 -4.22
CA MET A 1 -20.87 0.06 -5.16
C MET A 1 -19.94 0.96 -4.36
N PHE A 2 -18.65 0.62 -4.26
CA PHE A 2 -17.65 1.41 -3.54
C PHE A 2 -17.22 2.63 -4.38
N ASN A 3 -18.13 3.60 -4.54
CA ASN A 3 -17.92 4.80 -5.35
C ASN A 3 -17.10 5.86 -4.58
N GLN A 4 -15.85 5.54 -4.20
CA GLN A 4 -15.02 6.50 -3.46
C GLN A 4 -13.50 6.39 -3.68
N ILE A 5 -13.04 5.86 -4.83
CA ILE A 5 -11.60 5.61 -5.06
C ILE A 5 -10.88 6.78 -5.77
N SER A 6 -11.57 7.78 -6.32
CA SER A 6 -10.92 8.90 -7.03
C SER A 6 -11.03 10.26 -6.33
N ARG A 7 -10.97 10.32 -4.99
CA ARG A 7 -10.74 11.61 -4.31
C ARG A 7 -9.24 11.92 -4.30
N ARG A 8 -8.83 12.87 -5.13
CA ARG A 8 -7.51 13.51 -5.15
C ARG A 8 -7.17 13.94 -3.71
N GLY A 9 -6.07 13.40 -3.14
CA GLY A 9 -5.55 13.85 -1.84
C GLY A 9 -5.90 13.01 -0.60
N LYS A 10 -6.24 11.71 -0.70
CA LYS A 10 -6.30 10.85 0.50
C LYS A 10 -4.91 10.62 1.07
N SER A 11 -4.63 11.18 2.24
CA SER A 11 -3.44 10.86 3.04
C SER A 11 -3.63 9.51 3.73
N VAL A 12 -2.64 8.63 3.63
CA VAL A 12 -2.61 7.37 4.38
C VAL A 12 -1.72 7.58 5.60
N TYR A 13 -2.25 7.28 6.79
CA TYR A 13 -1.42 7.27 7.99
C TYR A 13 -0.53 6.03 8.00
N ILE A 14 0.76 6.25 8.20
CA ILE A 14 1.76 5.19 8.39
C ILE A 14 2.32 5.42 9.79
N GLY A 15 2.28 4.37 10.63
CA GLY A 15 2.82 4.44 11.99
C GLY A 15 4.31 4.80 11.99
N ALA A 16 4.76 5.49 13.04
CA ALA A 16 6.10 6.08 13.12
C ALA A 16 7.23 5.09 12.74
N GLU A 17 7.23 3.89 13.31
CA GLU A 17 8.28 2.89 13.03
C GLU A 17 8.30 2.45 11.56
N LEU A 18 7.12 2.26 10.94
CA LEU A 18 7.02 1.88 9.53
C LEU A 18 7.43 3.04 8.61
N ARG A 19 7.13 4.28 9.01
CA ARG A 19 7.55 5.48 8.30
C ARG A 19 9.07 5.62 8.33
N ASP A 20 9.70 5.44 9.49
CA ASP A 20 11.17 5.51 9.61
C ASP A 20 11.85 4.45 8.75
N ARG A 21 11.30 3.23 8.71
CA ARG A 21 11.78 2.17 7.82
C ARG A 21 11.61 2.53 6.35
N LEU A 22 10.46 3.08 5.97
CA LEU A 22 10.18 3.52 4.61
C LEU A 22 11.13 4.64 4.17
N ASP A 23 11.35 5.64 5.02
CA ASP A 23 12.23 6.77 4.74
C ASP A 23 13.68 6.28 4.52
N LYS A 24 14.17 5.35 5.35
CA LYS A 24 15.50 4.72 5.16
C LYS A 24 15.62 3.99 3.83
N MET A 25 14.64 3.16 3.47
CA MET A 25 14.65 2.45 2.19
C MET A 25 14.67 3.41 1.00
N VAL A 26 13.89 4.49 1.06
CA VAL A 26 13.83 5.49 -0.01
C VAL A 26 15.15 6.26 -0.12
N LEU A 27 15.79 6.57 1.00
CA LEU A 27 17.12 7.19 1.02
C LEU A 27 18.17 6.29 0.37
N ASP A 28 18.20 5.00 0.73
CA ASP A 28 19.15 4.03 0.15
C ASP A 28 18.97 3.90 -1.37
N VAL A 29 17.72 3.83 -1.83
CA VAL A 29 17.39 3.81 -3.26
C VAL A 29 17.83 5.08 -3.96
N GLY A 30 17.61 6.25 -3.35
CA GLY A 30 18.03 7.54 -3.91
C GLY A 30 19.56 7.64 -4.02
N HIS A 31 20.28 7.16 -3.00
CA HIS A 31 21.73 7.09 -3.02
C HIS A 31 22.24 6.20 -4.16
N TYR A 32 21.67 4.99 -4.29
CA TYR A 32 22.01 4.07 -5.38
C TYR A 32 21.69 4.66 -6.77
N ALA A 33 20.56 5.34 -6.91
CA ALA A 33 20.14 5.96 -8.17
C ALA A 33 20.93 7.24 -8.51
N GLY A 34 21.75 7.76 -7.59
CA GLY A 34 22.49 9.02 -7.76
C GLY A 34 21.60 10.27 -7.79
N ARG A 35 20.35 10.18 -7.31
CA ARG A 35 19.43 11.31 -7.24
C ARG A 35 18.45 11.19 -6.06
N PRO A 36 17.91 12.30 -5.54
CA PRO A 36 16.82 12.24 -4.60
C PRO A 36 15.61 11.48 -5.17
N VAL A 37 15.06 10.59 -4.36
CA VAL A 37 13.81 9.86 -4.64
C VAL A 37 12.84 10.21 -3.52
N THR A 38 11.60 10.50 -3.86
CA THR A 38 10.57 10.81 -2.86
C THR A 38 9.83 9.54 -2.43
N VAL A 39 9.29 9.54 -1.21
CA VAL A 39 8.43 8.45 -0.72
C VAL A 39 7.25 8.21 -1.67
N SER A 40 6.62 9.28 -2.16
CA SER A 40 5.51 9.19 -3.11
C SER A 40 5.88 8.49 -4.41
N GLU A 41 7.07 8.79 -4.94
CA GLU A 41 7.60 8.17 -6.15
C GLU A 41 7.84 6.67 -5.92
N PHE A 42 8.48 6.32 -4.81
CA PHE A 42 8.74 4.93 -4.44
C PHE A 42 7.45 4.12 -4.23
N VAL A 43 6.49 4.67 -3.48
CA VAL A 43 5.18 4.04 -3.26
C VAL A 43 4.43 3.87 -4.58
N ARG A 44 4.47 4.87 -5.47
CA ARG A 44 3.86 4.77 -6.80
C ARG A 44 4.46 3.59 -7.58
N TYR A 45 5.79 3.47 -7.60
CA TYR A 45 6.47 2.36 -8.26
C TYR A 45 6.01 1.00 -7.70
N LEU A 46 5.91 0.86 -6.38
CA LEU A 46 5.43 -0.38 -5.74
C LEU A 46 3.98 -0.71 -6.11
N ILE A 47 3.10 0.29 -6.19
CA ILE A 47 1.71 0.10 -6.61
C ILE A 47 1.67 -0.41 -8.06
N GLU A 48 2.42 0.21 -8.97
CA GLU A 48 2.45 -0.15 -10.38
C GLU A 48 3.05 -1.54 -10.61
N LYS A 49 4.08 -1.93 -9.85
CA LYS A 49 4.78 -3.21 -10.03
C LYS A 49 4.19 -4.39 -9.25
N SER A 50 3.66 -4.15 -8.06
CA SER A 50 3.29 -5.23 -7.12
C SER A 50 1.88 -5.07 -6.55
N GLY A 51 1.15 -4.01 -6.87
CA GLY A 51 -0.17 -3.72 -6.30
C GLY A 51 -1.19 -4.83 -6.54
N ASN A 52 -1.21 -5.42 -7.74
CA ASN A 52 -2.14 -6.50 -8.07
C ASN A 52 -1.90 -7.77 -7.23
N ASP A 53 -0.65 -8.12 -7.01
CA ASP A 53 -0.30 -9.32 -6.23
C ASP A 53 -0.51 -9.08 -4.74
N ALA A 54 -0.17 -7.89 -4.24
CA ALA A 54 -0.49 -7.47 -2.88
C ALA A 54 -2.00 -7.53 -2.63
N GLN A 55 -2.82 -7.05 -3.57
CA GLN A 55 -4.27 -7.13 -3.49
C GLN A 55 -4.77 -8.58 -3.41
N LYS A 56 -4.26 -9.48 -4.28
CA LYS A 56 -4.64 -10.90 -4.25
C LYS A 56 -4.27 -11.57 -2.92
N ARG A 57 -3.07 -11.32 -2.40
CA ARG A 57 -2.61 -11.88 -1.13
C ARG A 57 -3.45 -11.37 0.04
N LEU A 58 -3.73 -10.07 0.09
CA LEU A 58 -4.60 -9.48 1.11
C LEU A 58 -6.01 -10.05 1.08
N LYS A 59 -6.59 -10.28 -0.12
CA LYS A 59 -7.89 -10.95 -0.25
C LYS A 59 -7.86 -12.39 0.28
N LYS A 60 -6.76 -13.12 0.11
CA LYS A 60 -6.60 -14.47 0.67
C LYS A 60 -6.51 -14.43 2.20
N ILE A 61 -5.70 -13.52 2.75
CA ILE A 61 -5.48 -13.41 4.20
C ILE A 61 -6.77 -12.99 4.91
N LEU A 62 -7.47 -12.00 4.38
CA LEU A 62 -8.66 -11.44 5.00
C LEU A 62 -9.94 -12.23 4.68
N GLY A 63 -9.84 -13.33 3.91
CA GLY A 63 -10.99 -14.05 3.36
C GLY A 63 -11.73 -13.27 2.26
N THR A 64 -12.45 -13.99 1.42
CA THR A 64 -13.35 -13.43 0.40
C THR A 64 -14.55 -12.74 1.04
N GLU A 65 -15.20 -11.81 0.32
CA GLU A 65 -16.45 -11.19 0.80
C GLU A 65 -17.55 -12.22 1.12
N LYS A 66 -17.52 -13.39 0.45
CA LYS A 66 -18.46 -14.48 0.70
C LYS A 66 -18.20 -15.17 2.03
N GLU A 67 -16.93 -15.45 2.35
CA GLU A 67 -16.53 -16.04 3.63
C GLU A 67 -16.79 -15.07 4.80
N ARG A 68 -16.53 -13.77 4.63
CA ARG A 68 -16.81 -12.77 5.68
C ARG A 68 -18.30 -12.58 5.98
N LYS A 69 -19.18 -12.76 4.98
CA LYS A 69 -20.64 -12.64 5.16
C LYS A 69 -21.26 -13.87 5.83
N GLN A 70 -20.63 -15.04 5.76
CA GLN A 70 -21.10 -16.23 6.48
C GLN A 70 -20.93 -16.08 8.00
N PHE A 71 -19.84 -15.48 8.47
CA PHE A 71 -19.58 -15.27 9.90
C PHE A 71 -20.38 -14.11 10.54
N SER A 72 -21.07 -13.28 9.76
CA SER A 72 -21.88 -12.17 10.28
C SER A 72 -23.37 -12.50 10.42
N THR A 73 -23.76 -13.77 10.23
CA THR A 73 -25.17 -14.23 10.30
C THR A 73 -25.40 -15.22 11.44
N GLU A 74 -24.47 -15.30 12.40
CA GLU A 74 -24.66 -16.01 13.68
C GLU A 74 -24.97 -15.02 14.81
#